data_AF-T0YA55-F1
#
_entry.id   AF-T0YA55-F1
#
_cell.length_a   1.000
_cell.length_b   1.000
_cell.length_c   1.000
_cell.angle_alpha   90.00
_cell.angle_beta   90.00
_cell.angle_gamma   90.00
#
_symmetry.space_group_name_H-M   'P 1'
#
loop_
_entity.id
_entity.type
_entity.pdbx_description
1 polymer ?
#
loop_
_entity_poly.entity_id
_entity_poly.type
_entity_poly.pdbx_seq_one_letter_code
_entity_poly.pdbx_strand_id
1 'polypeptide(L)' 'MKKVVILNPKGGSGKTTIATNLAASLALGGLQPCLLDLDPQGSSLA' A
#
# COMPACT_ATOMS: atom_id res chain seq x y z
N MET A 1 2.58 -13.77 10.74
CA MET A 1 2.62 -12.83 9.60
C MET A 1 1.40 -11.92 9.67
N LYS A 2 1.56 -10.59 9.66
CA LYS A 2 0.44 -9.65 9.77
C LYS A 2 0.08 -9.11 8.39
N LYS A 3 -1.21 -9.06 8.05
CA LYS A 3 -1.73 -8.52 6.78
C LYS A 3 -2.52 -7.25 7.07
N VAL A 4 -2.28 -6.19 6.31
CA VAL A 4 -2.98 -4.91 6.41
C VAL A 4 -3.60 -4.61 5.06
N VAL A 5 -4.89 -4.27 5.03
CA VAL A 5 -5.62 -3.94 3.80
C VAL A 5 -6.05 -2.49 3.87
N ILE A 6 -5.70 -1.70 2.85
CA ILE A 6 -6.12 -0.31 2.70
C ILE A 6 -7.21 -0.27 1.64
N LEU A 7 -8.47 -0.15 2.07
CA LEU A 7 -9.65 -0.17 1.19
C LEU A 7 -10.42 1.15 1.28
N ASN A 8 -10.76 1.72 0.13
CA ASN A 8 -11.71 2.82 0.01
C ASN A 8 -12.33 2.81 -1.41
N PRO A 9 -13.66 2.71 -1.53
CA PRO A 9 -14.34 2.62 -2.84
C PRO A 9 -14.20 3.90 -3.68
N LYS A 10 -13.86 5.04 -3.06
CA LYS A 10 -13.64 6.29 -3.78
C LYS A 10 -12.30 6.25 -4.54
N GLY A 11 -12.34 6.54 -5.85
CA GLY A 11 -11.14 6.83 -6.65
C GLY A 11 -10.45 8.11 -6.18
N GLY A 12 -9.11 8.15 -6.20
CA GLY A 12 -8.35 9.32 -5.73
C GLY A 12 -8.42 9.59 -4.21
N SER A 13 -8.81 8.60 -3.40
CA SER A 13 -8.89 8.71 -1.93
C SER A 13 -7.55 8.57 -1.20
N GLY A 14 -6.43 8.42 -1.92
CA GLY A 14 -5.10 8.30 -1.33
C GLY A 14 -4.68 6.90 -0.86
N LYS A 15 -5.44 5.84 -1.19
CA LYS A 15 -5.14 4.44 -0.82
C LYS A 15 -3.70 4.04 -1.12
N THR A 16 -3.28 4.25 -2.37
CA THR A 16 -1.97 3.89 -2.88
C THR A 16 -0.86 4.67 -2.18
N THR A 17 -1.07 5.96 -1.96
CA THR A 17 -0.14 6.81 -1.21
C THR A 17 0.07 6.28 0.20
N ILE A 18 -1.01 5.93 0.91
CA ILE A 18 -0.95 5.39 2.27
C ILE A 18 -0.28 4.02 2.27
N ALA A 19 -0.67 3.11 1.38
CA ALA A 19 -0.12 1.75 1.31
C ALA A 19 1.40 1.76 1.02
N THR A 20 1.83 2.59 0.08
CA THR A 20 3.24 2.72 -0.32
C THR A 20 4.08 3.32 0.81
N ASN A 21 3.61 4.40 1.45
CA ASN A 21 4.33 5.03 2.56
C ASN A 21 4.38 4.14 3.81
N LEU A 22 3.31 3.37 4.08
CA LEU A 22 3.31 2.39 5.16
C LEU A 22 4.35 1.30 4.92
N ALA A 23 4.40 0.75 3.70
CA ALA A 23 5.42 -0.22 3.32
C ALA A 23 6.84 0.37 3.43
N ALA A 24 7.07 1.59 2.94
CA ALA A 24 8.35 2.27 3.06
C ALA A 24 8.76 2.48 4.53
N SER A 25 7.85 2.96 5.38
CA SER A 25 8.10 3.16 6.81
C SER A 25 8.45 1.86 7.53
N LEU A 26 7.73 0.76 7.23
CA LEU A 26 8.03 -0.56 7.79
C LEU A 26 9.41 -1.06 7.34
N ALA A 27 9.76 -0.87 6.07
CA ALA A 27 11.07 -1.23 5.54
C ALA A 27 12.20 -0.43 6.20
N LEU A 28 12.02 0.88 6.38
CA LEU A 28 12.94 1.74 7.13
C LEU A 28 13.07 1.35 8.60
N GLY A 29 12.02 0.77 9.19
CA GLY A 29 12.02 0.19 10.53
C GLY A 29 12.70 -1.18 10.64
N GLY A 30 13.30 -1.70 9.56
CA GLY A 30 14.00 -2.99 9.55
C GLY A 30 13.12 -4.21 9.30
N LEU A 31 11.85 -4.01 8.93
CA LEU A 31 10.95 -5.10 8.52
C LEU A 31 11.07 -5.38 7.02
N GLN A 32 10.53 -6.52 6.58
CA GLN A 32 10.45 -6.88 5.16
C GLN A 32 8.98 -6.91 4.70
N PRO A 33 8.36 -5.75 4.44
CA PRO A 33 6.98 -5.69 3.96
C PRO A 33 6.87 -6.12 2.50
N CYS A 34 5.69 -6.64 2.13
CA CYS A 34 5.32 -6.89 0.75
C CYS A 34 4.11 -6.01 0.42
N LEU A 35 4.18 -5.28 -0.70
CA LEU A 35 3.10 -4.46 -1.22
C LEU A 35 2.40 -5.20 -2.36
N LEU A 36 1.06 -5.28 -2.30
CA LEU A 36 0.24 -5.92 -3.32
C LEU A 36 -0.83 -4.93 -3.79
N ASP A 37 -0.85 -4.66 -5.10
CA ASP A 37 -1.91 -3.89 -5.74
C ASP A 37 -2.99 -4.82 -6.29
N LEU A 38 -4.21 -4.62 -5.83
CA LEU A 38 -5.40 -5.33 -6.32
C LEU A 38 -6.40 -4.35 -6.95
N ASP A 39 -6.03 -3.07 -7.09
CA ASP A 39 -6.85 -2.09 -7.80
C ASP A 39 -6.63 -2.28 -9.31
N PRO A 40 -7.70 -2.48 -10.12
CA PRO A 40 -7.57 -2.59 -11.58
C PRO A 40 -6.84 -1.41 -12.24
N GLN A 41 -6.78 -0.26 -11.57
CA GLN A 41 -6.04 0.91 -12.06
C GLN A 41 -4.51 0.80 -11.90
N GLY A 42 -3.99 -0.19 -11.15
CA GLY A 42 -2.55 -0.47 -11.03
C GLY A 42 -1.71 0.72 -10.57
N SER A 43 -2.24 1.53 -9.65
CA SER A 43 -1.65 2.82 -9.30
C SER A 43 -0.38 2.73 -8.45
N SER A 44 -0.06 1.58 -7.85
CA SER A 44 1.06 1.46 -6.90
C SER A 44 2.44 1.25 -7.51
N LEU A 45 2.54 1.02 -8.81
CA LEU A 45 3.79 0.70 -9.52
C LEU A 45 4.17 1.76 -10.58
N ALA A 46 3.44 2.88 -10.60
CA ALA A 46 3.78 4.05 -11.43
C ALA A 46 4.87 4.91 -10.78
#